data_AF-A0A972X6D7-F1
#
_entry.id   AF-A0A972X6D7-F1
#
_cell.length_a   1.000
_cell.length_b   1.000
_cell.length_c   1.000
_cell.angle_alpha   90.00
_cell.angle_beta   90.00
_cell.angle_gamma   90.00
#
_symmetry.space_group_name_H-M   'P 1'
#
loop_
_entity.id
_entity.type
_entity.pdbx_description
1 polymer ?
#
loop_
_entity_poly.entity_id
_entity_poly.type
_entity_poly.pdbx_seq_one_letter_code
_entity_poly.pdbx_strand_id
1 'polypeptide(L)'
;TLVGHPFFDEIQASRPVTAERAEEPHGHAVDGDHARPLVLLLPGSRGQEVEANLDSILRAAAIVAERVPSARFVIGALNERHAARVRESLAAMRSTLAGVDLRMEIGRTRSLMREACCAIAVSGSVSLELLAARVPTAIVYRIGGFAHVVQSWFRHARFITLVNLLAAPDPVGPIRPAWRAPREVAPADPEAIYPEYLVVQDPSAHLAGHVVEWLTQPSSRNAVIARLDAVAEAVACGGSADRAADAVLAIAGQPRRGAKRPSGGSGPFFGTTGSRPAAHAA
;
A
#
# COMPACT_ATOMS: atom_id res chain seq x y z
N THR A 1 5.02 21.40 -1.90
CA THR A 1 4.39 20.97 -0.65
C THR A 1 3.82 19.58 -0.86
N LEU A 2 4.19 18.58 -0.05
CA LEU A 2 3.46 17.31 -0.06
C LEU A 2 2.08 17.58 0.56
N VAL A 3 1.03 17.08 -0.08
CA VAL A 3 -0.35 17.36 0.37
C VAL A 3 -0.73 16.46 1.55
N GLY A 4 -0.04 15.34 1.76
CA GLY A 4 -0.44 14.25 2.66
C GLY A 4 -1.20 13.18 1.88
N HIS A 5 -1.91 12.29 2.57
CA HIS A 5 -2.69 11.22 1.94
C HIS A 5 -4.11 11.16 2.52
N PRO A 6 -5.19 11.22 1.70
CA PRO A 6 -6.59 11.32 2.17
C PRO A 6 -7.03 10.24 3.17
N PHE A 7 -6.42 9.07 3.09
CA PHE A 7 -6.58 7.99 4.09
C PHE A 7 -6.36 8.44 5.54
N PHE A 8 -5.42 9.35 5.82
CA PHE A 8 -5.21 9.84 7.18
C PHE A 8 -6.33 10.78 7.63
N ASP A 9 -6.98 11.46 6.69
CA ASP A 9 -8.21 12.24 6.95
C ASP A 9 -9.37 11.29 7.31
N GLU A 10 -9.53 10.17 6.57
CA GLU A 10 -10.51 9.12 6.91
C GLU A 10 -10.30 8.54 8.31
N ILE A 11 -9.04 8.23 8.69
CA ILE A 11 -8.73 7.73 10.04
C ILE A 11 -9.12 8.75 11.10
N GLN A 12 -8.76 10.02 10.91
CA GLN A 12 -9.06 11.07 11.88
C GLN A 12 -10.58 11.29 12.01
N ALA A 13 -11.31 11.33 10.89
CA ALA A 13 -12.77 11.42 10.90
C ALA A 13 -13.46 10.18 11.51
N SER A 14 -12.79 9.02 11.50
CA SER A 14 -13.28 7.77 12.12
C SER A 14 -12.97 7.66 13.61
N ARG A 15 -12.18 8.57 14.20
CA ARG A 15 -11.90 8.58 15.64
C ARG A 15 -13.03 9.28 16.40
N PRO A 16 -13.63 8.66 17.43
CA PRO A 16 -14.68 9.31 18.23
C PRO A 16 -14.10 10.52 18.98
N VAL A 17 -14.86 11.61 19.06
CA VAL A 17 -14.44 12.91 19.63
C VAL A 17 -14.05 12.84 21.11
N THR A 18 -14.50 11.80 21.83
CA THR A 18 -14.12 11.53 23.23
C THR A 18 -12.83 10.74 23.39
N ALA A 19 -12.18 10.31 22.30
CA ALA A 19 -10.81 9.83 22.35
C ALA A 19 -9.86 11.03 22.47
N GLU A 20 -9.75 11.54 23.70
CA GLU A 20 -8.52 12.19 24.16
C GLU A 20 -7.31 11.25 23.90
N ARG A 21 -6.09 11.74 24.13
CA ARG A 21 -4.84 10.97 23.97
C ARG A 21 -4.70 9.86 25.02
N ALA A 22 -5.68 8.96 25.10
CA ALA A 22 -5.51 7.65 25.68
C ALA A 22 -4.40 6.96 24.91
N GLU A 23 -3.27 6.84 25.60
CA GLU A 23 -2.16 5.95 25.32
C GLU A 23 -2.66 4.50 25.35
N GLU A 24 -3.53 4.09 24.41
CA GLU A 24 -3.66 2.68 24.09
C GLU A 24 -2.27 2.23 23.62
N PRO A 25 -1.60 1.31 24.33
CA PRO A 25 -0.29 0.87 23.91
C PRO A 25 -0.43 0.24 22.53
N HIS A 26 0.34 0.71 21.54
CA HIS A 26 0.43 0.08 20.22
C HIS A 26 1.23 -1.25 20.28
N GLY A 27 1.12 -1.97 21.40
CA GLY A 27 1.65 -3.30 21.64
C GLY A 27 0.51 -4.31 21.61
N HIS A 28 0.40 -5.06 20.51
CA HIS A 28 -0.52 -6.19 20.42
C HIS A 28 -0.18 -7.18 21.55
N ALA A 29 -1.12 -7.36 22.47
CA ALA A 29 -0.91 -8.10 23.71
C ALA A 29 -0.53 -9.57 23.43
N VAL A 30 0.75 -9.86 23.65
CA VAL A 30 1.26 -11.20 23.96
C VAL A 30 1.55 -11.28 25.48
N ASP A 31 1.23 -10.21 26.22
CA ASP A 31 1.35 -10.15 27.68
C ASP A 31 0.24 -10.98 28.33
N GLY A 32 0.59 -12.24 28.55
CA GLY A 32 -0.29 -13.29 29.03
C GLY A 32 0.08 -14.59 28.32
N ASP A 33 0.49 -15.59 29.09
CA ASP A 33 1.03 -16.91 28.68
C ASP A 33 0.08 -17.77 27.80
N HIS A 34 -1.07 -17.21 27.41
CA HIS A 34 -2.19 -17.87 26.74
C HIS A 34 -2.74 -17.09 25.52
N ALA A 35 -2.19 -15.91 25.19
CA ALA A 35 -2.63 -15.13 24.04
C ALA A 35 -2.04 -15.67 22.72
N ARG A 36 -2.74 -16.63 22.08
CA ARG A 36 -2.37 -17.19 20.77
C ARG A 36 -2.19 -16.09 19.71
N PRO A 37 -0.98 -15.82 19.20
CA PRO A 37 -0.73 -14.64 18.37
C PRO A 37 -1.42 -14.73 17.01
N LEU A 38 -1.90 -13.59 16.51
CA LEU A 38 -2.56 -13.47 15.21
C LEU A 38 -1.59 -12.95 14.14
N VAL A 39 -1.46 -13.70 13.04
CA VAL A 39 -0.77 -13.29 11.81
C VAL A 39 -1.83 -12.96 10.75
N LEU A 40 -1.80 -11.74 10.24
CA LEU A 40 -2.74 -11.27 9.21
C LEU A 40 -2.17 -11.48 7.81
N LEU A 41 -2.93 -12.16 6.94
CA LEU A 41 -2.52 -12.50 5.58
C LEU A 41 -3.33 -11.66 4.57
N LEU A 42 -2.64 -10.88 3.73
CA LEU A 42 -3.25 -9.87 2.86
C LEU A 42 -2.76 -10.05 1.41
N PRO A 43 -3.36 -10.95 0.61
CA PRO A 43 -2.87 -11.37 -0.71
C PRO A 43 -3.07 -10.34 -1.85
N GLY A 44 -3.33 -9.07 -1.53
CA GLY A 44 -3.62 -8.03 -2.51
C GLY A 44 -5.08 -8.04 -2.97
N SER A 45 -5.40 -7.20 -3.97
CA SER A 45 -6.78 -7.01 -4.48
C SER A 45 -6.98 -7.45 -5.93
N ARG A 46 -5.89 -7.57 -6.69
CA ARG A 46 -5.90 -7.77 -8.15
C ARG A 46 -5.75 -9.24 -8.49
N GLY A 47 -6.69 -9.78 -9.28
CA GLY A 47 -6.80 -11.23 -9.52
C GLY A 47 -5.51 -11.93 -9.96
N GLN A 48 -4.75 -11.35 -10.90
CA GLN A 48 -3.50 -11.92 -11.40
C GLN A 48 -2.34 -11.83 -10.38
N GLU A 49 -2.39 -10.88 -9.44
CA GLU A 49 -1.39 -10.76 -8.38
C GLU A 49 -1.71 -11.74 -7.23
N VAL A 50 -3.00 -12.02 -6.97
CA VAL A 50 -3.44 -12.93 -5.90
C VAL A 50 -2.87 -14.33 -6.08
N GLU A 51 -2.99 -14.94 -7.27
CA GLU A 51 -2.57 -16.34 -7.49
C GLU A 51 -1.07 -16.58 -7.19
N ALA A 52 -0.19 -15.73 -7.72
CA ALA A 52 1.26 -15.90 -7.56
C ALA A 52 1.78 -15.54 -6.15
N ASN A 53 1.14 -14.57 -5.48
CA ASN A 53 1.55 -14.16 -4.14
C ASN A 53 0.92 -15.01 -3.04
N LEU A 54 -0.35 -15.44 -3.19
CA LEU A 54 -1.06 -16.21 -2.18
C LEU A 54 -0.42 -17.58 -1.94
N ASP A 55 0.13 -18.25 -2.97
CA ASP A 55 0.90 -19.49 -2.80
C ASP A 55 2.10 -19.29 -1.86
N SER A 56 2.91 -18.25 -2.09
CA SER A 56 4.05 -17.91 -1.22
C SER A 56 3.63 -17.49 0.19
N ILE A 57 2.51 -16.77 0.34
CA ILE A 57 1.95 -16.37 1.64
C ILE A 57 1.47 -17.60 2.43
N LEU A 58 0.80 -18.55 1.77
CA LEU A 58 0.29 -19.78 2.38
C LEU A 58 1.41 -20.76 2.74
N ARG A 59 2.47 -20.87 1.91
CA ARG A 59 3.70 -21.59 2.27
C ARG A 59 4.38 -20.98 3.49
N ALA A 60 4.47 -19.65 3.55
CA ALA A 60 5.03 -18.95 4.71
C ALA A 60 4.21 -19.24 5.98
N ALA A 61 2.87 -19.20 5.89
CA ALA A 61 1.99 -19.53 7.01
C ALA A 61 2.19 -20.96 7.53
N ALA A 62 2.39 -21.95 6.64
CA ALA A 62 2.70 -23.32 7.04
C ALA A 62 4.04 -23.41 7.81
N ILE A 63 5.11 -22.80 7.29
CA ILE A 63 6.43 -22.76 7.95
C ILE A 63 6.37 -22.04 9.31
N VAL A 64 5.56 -20.98 9.43
CA VAL A 64 5.32 -20.30 10.72
C VAL A 64 4.57 -21.22 11.68
N ALA A 65 3.54 -21.94 11.22
CA ALA A 65 2.76 -22.86 12.07
C ALA A 65 3.61 -24.02 12.62
N GLU A 66 4.54 -24.56 11.83
CA GLU A 66 5.51 -25.58 12.28
C GLU A 66 6.42 -25.04 13.40
N ARG A 67 6.86 -23.79 13.29
CA ARG A 67 7.83 -23.18 14.22
C ARG A 67 7.19 -22.47 15.42
N VAL A 68 5.94 -22.04 15.30
CA VAL A 68 5.14 -21.35 16.32
C VAL A 68 3.71 -21.95 16.32
N PRO A 69 3.50 -23.16 16.89
CA PRO A 69 2.21 -23.86 16.80
C PRO A 69 1.04 -23.14 17.49
N SER A 70 1.32 -22.17 18.36
CA SER A 70 0.30 -21.32 18.98
C SER A 70 -0.28 -20.27 18.02
N ALA A 71 0.37 -19.99 16.89
CA ALA A 71 -0.05 -18.97 15.94
C ALA A 71 -1.42 -19.26 15.32
N ARG A 72 -2.13 -18.19 14.97
CA ARG A 72 -3.40 -18.18 14.26
C ARG A 72 -3.27 -17.31 13.03
N PHE A 73 -3.91 -17.70 11.93
CA PHE A 73 -3.81 -17.01 10.66
C PHE A 73 -5.19 -16.56 10.19
N VAL A 74 -5.30 -15.33 9.72
CA VAL A 74 -6.53 -14.82 9.11
C VAL A 74 -6.21 -14.20 7.76
N ILE A 75 -6.90 -14.66 6.70
CA ILE A 75 -6.87 -14.00 5.40
C ILE A 75 -7.92 -12.90 5.36
N GLY A 76 -7.49 -11.66 5.16
CA GLY A 76 -8.36 -10.51 4.94
C GLY A 76 -8.83 -10.44 3.49
N ALA A 77 -10.05 -10.90 3.22
CA ALA A 77 -10.69 -10.79 1.92
C ALA A 77 -11.48 -9.49 1.79
N LEU A 78 -11.45 -8.88 0.60
CA LEU A 78 -12.06 -7.56 0.37
C LEU A 78 -13.56 -7.61 0.08
N ASN A 79 -14.01 -8.67 -0.60
CA ASN A 79 -15.39 -8.93 -0.99
C ASN A 79 -15.55 -10.41 -1.37
N GLU A 80 -16.78 -10.85 -1.61
CA GLU A 80 -17.09 -12.25 -1.90
C GLU A 80 -16.38 -12.79 -3.16
N ARG A 81 -16.20 -11.95 -4.19
CA ARG A 81 -15.47 -12.32 -5.42
C ARG A 81 -13.99 -12.56 -5.16
N HIS A 82 -13.37 -11.78 -4.27
CA HIS A 82 -12.01 -12.04 -3.82
C HIS A 82 -11.95 -13.30 -2.95
N ALA A 83 -12.90 -13.46 -2.02
CA ALA A 83 -13.01 -14.63 -1.16
C ALA A 83 -13.14 -15.95 -1.95
N ALA A 84 -13.88 -15.96 -3.07
CA ALA A 84 -13.97 -17.13 -3.96
C ALA A 84 -12.59 -17.59 -4.49
N ARG A 85 -11.77 -16.66 -5.01
CA ARG A 85 -10.41 -16.98 -5.48
C ARG A 85 -9.50 -17.47 -4.37
N VAL A 86 -9.60 -16.89 -3.18
CA VAL A 86 -8.85 -17.35 -2.01
C VAL A 86 -9.23 -18.79 -1.66
N ARG A 87 -10.54 -19.14 -1.69
CA ARG A 87 -11.01 -20.53 -1.46
C ARG A 87 -10.46 -21.52 -2.49
N GLU A 88 -10.35 -21.12 -3.76
CA GLU A 88 -9.75 -21.95 -4.82
C GLU A 88 -8.27 -22.26 -4.51
N SER A 89 -7.47 -21.25 -4.13
CA SER A 89 -6.07 -21.46 -3.73
C SER A 89 -5.95 -22.28 -2.44
N LEU A 90 -6.81 -22.06 -1.44
CA LEU A 90 -6.85 -22.86 -0.22
C LEU A 90 -7.17 -24.34 -0.50
N ALA A 91 -8.08 -24.61 -1.44
CA ALA A 91 -8.40 -25.97 -1.86
C ALA A 91 -7.20 -26.65 -2.57
N ALA A 92 -6.51 -25.92 -3.46
CA ALA A 92 -5.31 -26.41 -4.13
C ALA A 92 -4.14 -26.69 -3.17
N MET A 93 -4.05 -25.96 -2.05
CA MET A 93 -2.97 -26.07 -1.06
C MET A 93 -3.37 -26.84 0.21
N ARG A 94 -4.49 -27.58 0.19
CA ARG A 94 -5.06 -28.25 1.38
C ARG A 94 -4.07 -29.19 2.10
N SER A 95 -3.16 -29.83 1.38
CA SER A 95 -2.10 -30.67 1.97
C SER A 95 -1.03 -29.85 2.69
N THR A 96 -0.54 -28.77 2.06
CA THR A 96 0.42 -27.82 2.64
C THR A 96 -0.12 -27.13 3.90
N LEU A 97 -1.43 -26.93 3.97
CA LEU A 97 -2.12 -26.24 5.07
C LEU A 97 -2.71 -27.19 6.12
N ALA A 98 -2.38 -28.48 6.07
CA ALA A 98 -2.86 -29.45 7.04
C ALA A 98 -2.35 -29.11 8.46
N GLY A 99 -3.27 -28.88 9.40
CA GLY A 99 -2.94 -28.49 10.78
C GLY A 99 -2.71 -26.99 11.01
N VAL A 100 -2.73 -26.15 9.97
CA VAL A 100 -2.62 -24.70 10.12
C VAL A 100 -3.96 -24.12 10.57
N ASP A 101 -3.99 -23.40 11.71
CA ASP A 101 -5.17 -22.67 12.18
C ASP A 101 -5.39 -21.40 11.34
N LEU A 102 -6.07 -21.59 10.20
CA LEU A 102 -6.27 -20.60 9.16
C LEU A 102 -7.76 -20.40 8.88
N ARG A 103 -8.25 -19.17 9.04
CA ARG A 103 -9.59 -18.75 8.60
C ARG A 103 -9.52 -17.59 7.61
N MET A 104 -10.66 -17.29 6.98
CA MET A 104 -10.82 -16.14 6.09
C MET A 104 -11.99 -15.28 6.58
N GLU A 105 -11.80 -13.96 6.59
CA GLU A 105 -12.78 -12.97 7.03
C GLU A 105 -12.96 -11.93 5.91
N ILE A 106 -14.20 -11.54 5.61
CA ILE A 106 -14.52 -10.65 4.49
C ILE A 106 -14.87 -9.26 5.03
N GLY A 107 -14.25 -8.22 4.48
CA GLY A 107 -14.53 -6.81 4.82
C GLY A 107 -14.03 -6.37 6.21
N ARG A 108 -13.39 -7.25 6.98
CA ARG A 108 -12.93 -7.00 8.37
C ARG A 108 -11.47 -6.62 8.51
N THR A 109 -10.75 -6.38 7.41
CA THR A 109 -9.31 -6.09 7.36
C THR A 109 -8.85 -5.03 8.39
N ARG A 110 -9.58 -3.91 8.53
CA ARG A 110 -9.26 -2.85 9.52
C ARG A 110 -9.43 -3.27 10.98
N SER A 111 -10.35 -4.20 11.30
CA SER A 111 -10.47 -4.81 12.64
C SER A 111 -9.27 -5.70 12.91
N LEU A 112 -8.98 -6.58 11.96
CA LEU A 112 -7.92 -7.57 12.06
C LEU A 112 -6.53 -6.95 12.23
N MET A 113 -6.27 -5.79 11.62
CA MET A 113 -5.02 -5.04 11.83
C MET A 113 -4.80 -4.66 13.29
N ARG A 114 -5.85 -4.31 14.05
CA ARG A 114 -5.73 -3.98 15.48
C ARG A 114 -5.45 -5.23 16.32
N GLU A 115 -5.95 -6.37 15.88
CA GLU A 115 -5.81 -7.67 16.53
C GLU A 115 -4.49 -8.39 16.17
N ALA A 116 -3.81 -8.00 15.10
CA ALA A 116 -2.70 -8.76 14.50
C ALA A 116 -1.33 -8.38 15.08
N CYS A 117 -0.58 -9.37 15.56
CA CYS A 117 0.80 -9.19 16.05
C CYS A 117 1.79 -8.83 14.93
N CYS A 118 1.51 -9.29 13.71
CA CYS A 118 2.24 -8.98 12.48
C CYS A 118 1.42 -9.39 11.25
N ALA A 119 1.88 -9.02 10.06
CA ALA A 119 1.23 -9.37 8.80
C ALA A 119 2.20 -9.88 7.72
N ILE A 120 1.65 -10.60 6.74
CA ILE A 120 2.25 -10.82 5.43
C ILE A 120 1.31 -10.20 4.39
N ALA A 121 1.81 -9.25 3.59
CA ALA A 121 0.98 -8.48 2.66
C ALA A 121 1.63 -8.29 1.28
N VAL A 122 0.81 -7.92 0.30
CA VAL A 122 1.27 -7.46 -1.03
C VAL A 122 1.43 -5.94 -1.02
N SER A 123 2.42 -5.40 -1.75
CA SER A 123 2.60 -3.94 -1.86
C SER A 123 1.37 -3.28 -2.51
N GLY A 124 0.72 -2.40 -1.76
CA GLY A 124 -0.49 -1.68 -2.18
C GLY A 124 -0.94 -0.68 -1.12
N SER A 125 -2.12 -0.07 -1.29
CA SER A 125 -2.68 0.91 -0.35
C SER A 125 -2.78 0.39 1.09
N VAL A 126 -3.01 -0.92 1.25
CA VAL A 126 -3.06 -1.62 2.53
C VAL A 126 -1.79 -1.45 3.38
N SER A 127 -0.64 -1.14 2.76
CA SER A 127 0.61 -0.83 3.49
C SER A 127 0.51 0.44 4.34
N LEU A 128 -0.25 1.45 3.91
CA LEU A 128 -0.53 2.63 4.74
C LEU A 128 -1.51 2.32 5.88
N GLU A 129 -2.46 1.41 5.67
CA GLU A 129 -3.37 0.96 6.73
C GLU A 129 -2.60 0.19 7.81
N LEU A 130 -1.63 -0.65 7.42
CA LEU A 130 -0.72 -1.35 8.32
C LEU A 130 0.23 -0.40 9.06
N LEU A 131 0.77 0.63 8.38
CA LEU A 131 1.58 1.67 9.01
C LEU A 131 0.77 2.44 10.08
N ALA A 132 -0.45 2.84 9.76
CA ALA A 132 -1.31 3.54 10.70
C ALA A 132 -1.61 2.70 11.96
N ALA A 133 -1.77 1.39 11.78
CA ALA A 133 -1.96 0.41 12.86
C ALA A 133 -0.65 -0.08 13.52
N ARG A 134 0.52 0.40 13.07
CA ARG A 134 1.87 -0.06 13.47
C ARG A 134 2.10 -1.58 13.38
N VAL A 135 1.44 -2.28 12.46
CA VAL A 135 1.59 -3.74 12.32
C VAL A 135 2.91 -4.05 11.59
N PRO A 136 3.87 -4.77 12.22
CA PRO A 136 5.08 -5.26 11.55
C PRO A 136 4.68 -6.16 10.36
N THR A 137 5.16 -5.86 9.16
CA THR A 137 4.68 -6.51 7.94
C THR A 137 5.84 -6.97 7.05
N ALA A 138 5.82 -8.25 6.66
CA ALA A 138 6.65 -8.77 5.59
C ALA A 138 5.91 -8.64 4.25
N ILE A 139 6.56 -8.10 3.23
CA ILE A 139 5.91 -7.75 1.96
C ILE A 139 6.37 -8.68 0.84
N VAL A 140 5.45 -9.18 0.04
CA VAL A 140 5.75 -10.00 -1.15
C VAL A 140 5.12 -9.43 -2.41
N TYR A 141 5.89 -9.45 -3.50
CA TYR A 141 5.41 -9.15 -4.84
C TYR A 141 6.14 -10.04 -5.86
N ARG A 142 5.58 -11.22 -6.15
CA ARG A 142 6.14 -12.22 -7.05
C ARG A 142 5.78 -11.92 -8.51
N ILE A 143 6.77 -11.93 -9.40
CA ILE A 143 6.63 -11.60 -10.83
C ILE A 143 7.34 -12.59 -11.74
N GLY A 144 6.91 -12.68 -12.99
CA GLY A 144 7.60 -13.49 -14.00
C GLY A 144 9.02 -12.98 -14.31
N GLY A 145 9.93 -13.89 -14.65
CA GLY A 145 11.35 -13.55 -14.88
C GLY A 145 11.59 -12.50 -15.97
N PHE A 146 10.79 -12.51 -17.05
CA PHE A 146 10.83 -11.47 -18.09
C PHE A 146 10.41 -10.10 -17.53
N ALA A 147 9.32 -10.04 -16.76
CA ALA A 147 8.86 -8.80 -16.13
C ALA A 147 9.90 -8.27 -15.13
N HIS A 148 10.58 -9.14 -14.37
CA HIS A 148 11.68 -8.74 -13.47
C HIS A 148 12.84 -8.10 -14.23
N VAL A 149 13.29 -8.73 -15.33
CA VAL A 149 14.32 -8.18 -16.21
C VAL A 149 13.88 -6.81 -16.71
N VAL A 150 12.75 -6.70 -17.41
CA VAL A 150 12.25 -5.43 -17.98
C VAL A 150 12.13 -4.34 -16.91
N GLN A 151 11.47 -4.63 -15.79
CA GLN A 151 11.27 -3.63 -14.72
C GLN A 151 12.59 -3.12 -14.14
N SER A 152 13.64 -3.95 -14.04
CA SER A 152 14.94 -3.53 -13.50
C SER A 152 15.64 -2.43 -14.33
N TRP A 153 15.25 -2.23 -15.60
CA TRP A 153 15.73 -1.13 -16.44
C TRP A 153 15.02 0.20 -16.20
N PHE A 154 13.80 0.17 -15.66
CA PHE A 154 12.94 1.36 -15.47
C PHE A 154 12.74 1.71 -13.99
N ARG A 155 13.13 0.83 -13.05
CA ARG A 155 12.96 1.04 -11.61
C ARG A 155 14.00 2.04 -11.10
N HIS A 156 13.52 3.18 -10.62
CA HIS A 156 14.34 4.21 -9.96
C HIS A 156 14.04 4.32 -8.46
N ALA A 157 12.94 3.73 -7.99
CA ALA A 157 12.58 3.68 -6.57
C ALA A 157 13.26 2.48 -5.90
N ARG A 158 14.04 2.72 -4.84
CA ARG A 158 14.79 1.69 -4.10
C ARG A 158 13.86 0.60 -3.56
N PHE A 159 12.71 1.02 -3.06
CA PHE A 159 11.70 0.17 -2.44
C PHE A 159 10.39 0.11 -3.26
N ILE A 160 9.63 -0.96 -3.08
CA ILE A 160 8.31 -1.18 -3.69
C ILE A 160 7.15 -0.75 -2.80
N THR A 161 7.35 -0.70 -1.48
CA THR A 161 6.32 -0.20 -0.56
C THR A 161 6.45 1.29 -0.32
N LEU A 162 5.30 1.97 -0.29
CA LEU A 162 5.25 3.38 0.04
C LEU A 162 5.77 3.65 1.46
N VAL A 163 5.59 2.72 2.41
CA VAL A 163 6.10 2.85 3.78
C VAL A 163 7.64 2.90 3.81
N ASN A 164 8.32 1.99 3.11
CA ASN A 164 9.79 2.05 3.02
C ASN A 164 10.27 3.28 2.24
N LEU A 165 9.56 3.71 1.18
CA LEU A 165 9.88 4.94 0.45
C LEU A 165 9.69 6.22 1.29
N LEU A 166 8.76 6.22 2.25
CA LEU A 166 8.57 7.33 3.19
C LEU A 166 9.59 7.29 4.34
N ALA A 167 10.12 6.12 4.67
CA ALA A 167 11.13 5.91 5.70
C ALA A 167 12.57 6.18 5.25
N ALA A 168 12.84 5.98 3.96
CA ALA A 168 14.19 6.04 3.41
C ALA A 168 14.69 7.49 3.27
N PRO A 169 15.95 7.81 3.63
CA PRO A 169 16.55 9.10 3.32
C PRO A 169 16.73 9.29 1.80
N ASP A 170 17.11 8.22 1.11
CA ASP A 170 17.33 8.17 -0.34
C ASP A 170 16.37 7.17 -1.01
N PRO A 171 15.07 7.50 -1.17
CA PRO A 171 14.07 6.58 -1.72
C PRO A 171 14.18 6.37 -3.23
N VAL A 172 14.88 7.27 -3.93
CA VAL A 172 15.08 7.26 -5.39
C VAL A 172 16.56 7.25 -5.69
N GLY A 173 17.02 6.26 -6.46
CA GLY A 173 18.43 6.08 -6.80
C GLY A 173 18.65 5.15 -8.00
N PRO A 174 19.87 5.09 -8.54
CA PRO A 174 20.19 4.25 -9.69
C PRO A 174 20.18 2.77 -9.30
N ILE A 175 19.21 2.01 -9.80
CA ILE A 175 19.16 0.56 -9.62
C ILE A 175 19.93 -0.11 -10.76
N ARG A 176 20.78 -1.09 -10.42
CA ARG A 176 21.54 -1.86 -11.41
C ARG A 176 20.59 -2.69 -12.27
N PRO A 177 20.56 -2.50 -13.60
CA PRO A 177 19.73 -3.32 -14.48
C PRO A 177 20.14 -4.79 -14.44
N ALA A 178 19.17 -5.68 -14.39
CA ALA A 178 19.36 -7.12 -14.41
C ALA A 178 19.14 -7.68 -15.82
N TRP A 179 20.16 -8.32 -16.38
CA TRP A 179 20.08 -9.00 -17.68
C TRP A 179 19.43 -10.39 -17.62
N ARG A 180 19.26 -10.94 -16.41
CA ARG A 180 18.67 -12.26 -16.16
C ARG A 180 17.84 -12.21 -14.88
N ALA A 181 16.80 -13.03 -14.81
CA ALA A 181 16.04 -13.23 -13.59
C ALA A 181 16.91 -13.90 -12.50
N PRO A 182 16.85 -13.45 -11.23
CA PRO A 182 17.51 -14.12 -10.13
C PRO A 182 17.09 -15.59 -9.97
N ARG A 183 18.06 -16.45 -9.66
CA ARG A 183 17.84 -17.88 -9.36
C ARG A 183 17.56 -18.16 -7.88
N GLU A 184 17.91 -17.21 -7.02
CA GLU A 184 17.79 -17.29 -5.57
C GLU A 184 17.03 -16.04 -5.06
N VAL A 185 16.46 -16.15 -3.86
CA VAL A 185 15.87 -15.01 -3.15
C VAL A 185 16.98 -14.35 -2.33
N ALA A 186 17.24 -13.07 -2.58
CA ALA A 186 18.14 -12.29 -1.74
C ALA A 186 17.49 -11.96 -0.39
N PRO A 187 18.26 -11.78 0.70
CA PRO A 187 17.76 -11.17 1.92
C PRO A 187 17.10 -9.81 1.66
N ALA A 188 16.18 -9.41 2.53
CA ALA A 188 15.62 -8.06 2.48
C ALA A 188 16.71 -7.01 2.74
N ASP A 189 16.55 -5.83 2.16
CA ASP A 189 17.39 -4.67 2.44
C ASP A 189 17.31 -4.31 3.94
N PRO A 190 18.44 -4.20 4.67
CA PRO A 190 18.44 -3.99 6.12
C PRO A 190 17.87 -2.62 6.54
N GLU A 191 17.80 -1.63 5.64
CA GLU A 191 17.16 -0.35 5.93
C GLU A 191 15.63 -0.40 5.80
N ALA A 192 15.06 -1.44 5.19
CA ALA A 192 13.61 -1.60 5.12
C ALA A 192 12.99 -1.68 6.53
N ILE A 193 11.84 -1.03 6.74
CA ILE A 193 11.01 -1.25 7.95
C ILE A 193 10.11 -2.46 7.70
N TYR A 194 9.54 -2.54 6.51
CA TYR A 194 8.84 -3.72 6.02
C TYR A 194 9.77 -4.53 5.11
N PRO A 195 10.34 -5.67 5.56
CA PRO A 195 11.17 -6.51 4.71
C PRO A 195 10.36 -6.94 3.48
N GLU A 196 10.83 -6.54 2.29
CA GLU A 196 10.07 -6.62 1.05
C GLU A 196 10.77 -7.44 -0.04
N TYR A 197 9.99 -8.28 -0.73
CA TYR A 197 10.46 -9.28 -1.68
C TYR A 197 9.82 -9.08 -3.05
N LEU A 198 10.51 -8.35 -3.93
CA LEU A 198 10.18 -8.26 -5.35
C LEU A 198 10.97 -9.30 -6.15
N VAL A 199 10.39 -10.50 -6.28
CA VAL A 199 11.13 -11.73 -6.63
C VAL A 199 10.43 -12.56 -7.72
N VAL A 200 11.17 -13.52 -8.26
CA VAL A 200 10.66 -14.50 -9.24
C VAL A 200 10.44 -15.87 -8.59
N GLN A 201 11.40 -16.27 -7.74
CA GLN A 201 11.35 -17.48 -6.92
C GLN A 201 10.41 -17.30 -5.73
N ASP A 202 10.09 -18.38 -5.02
CA ASP A 202 9.27 -18.36 -3.81
C ASP A 202 10.05 -17.80 -2.60
N PRO A 203 9.64 -16.69 -1.98
CA PRO A 203 10.28 -16.13 -0.79
C PRO A 203 9.68 -16.67 0.53
N SER A 204 8.81 -17.69 0.50
CA SER A 204 8.07 -18.19 1.67
C SER A 204 8.92 -18.41 2.94
N ALA A 205 10.11 -18.99 2.80
CA ALA A 205 11.05 -19.19 3.91
C ALA A 205 11.56 -17.88 4.53
N HIS A 206 11.80 -16.84 3.72
CA HIS A 206 12.20 -15.52 4.21
C HIS A 206 11.05 -14.79 4.88
N LEU A 207 9.84 -14.82 4.29
CA LEU A 207 8.63 -14.26 4.88
C LEU A 207 8.34 -14.90 6.25
N ALA A 208 8.43 -16.23 6.33
CA ALA A 208 8.27 -16.97 7.58
C ALA A 208 9.38 -16.65 8.59
N GLY A 209 10.61 -16.41 8.15
CA GLY A 209 11.73 -15.99 9.00
C GLY A 209 11.40 -14.75 9.83
N HIS A 210 10.97 -13.67 9.17
CA HIS A 210 10.57 -12.42 9.84
C HIS A 210 9.36 -12.58 10.76
N VAL A 211 8.34 -13.32 10.32
CA VAL A 211 7.16 -13.58 11.17
C VAL A 211 7.54 -14.38 12.42
N VAL A 212 8.32 -15.45 12.29
CA VAL A 212 8.78 -16.23 13.46
C VAL A 212 9.64 -15.36 14.38
N GLU A 213 10.51 -14.50 13.85
CA GLU A 213 11.30 -13.55 14.65
C GLU A 213 10.39 -12.63 15.47
N TRP A 214 9.41 -11.96 14.84
CA TRP A 214 8.49 -11.06 15.54
C TRP A 214 7.55 -11.78 16.54
N LEU A 215 7.21 -13.05 16.30
CA LEU A 215 6.40 -13.85 17.21
C LEU A 215 7.19 -14.42 18.40
N THR A 216 8.51 -14.62 18.26
CA THR A 216 9.36 -15.24 19.29
C THR A 216 10.28 -14.26 20.01
N GLN A 217 10.53 -13.08 19.44
CA GLN A 217 11.42 -12.05 19.99
C GLN A 217 10.66 -10.71 20.09
N PRO A 218 9.98 -10.44 21.22
CA PRO A 218 9.26 -9.19 21.44
C PRO A 218 10.12 -7.93 21.25
N SER A 219 11.42 -8.00 21.55
CA SER A 219 12.38 -6.91 21.31
C SER A 219 12.52 -6.53 19.83
N SER A 220 12.66 -7.51 18.94
CA SER A 220 12.73 -7.29 17.48
C SER A 220 11.41 -6.70 16.97
N ARG A 221 10.28 -7.28 17.38
CA ARG A 221 8.94 -6.75 17.04
C ARG A 221 8.77 -5.31 17.49
N ASN A 222 9.10 -4.99 18.74
CA ASN A 222 8.93 -3.66 19.32
C ASN A 222 9.88 -2.64 18.66
N ALA A 223 11.07 -3.06 18.22
CA ALA A 223 11.97 -2.20 17.43
C ALA A 223 11.37 -1.85 16.05
N VAL A 224 10.67 -2.79 15.38
CA VAL A 224 9.94 -2.48 14.15
C VAL A 224 8.75 -1.55 14.42
N ILE A 225 7.99 -1.78 15.49
CA ILE A 225 6.88 -0.89 15.91
C ILE A 225 7.38 0.54 16.14
N ALA A 226 8.48 0.73 16.88
CA ALA A 226 9.05 2.05 17.13
C ALA A 226 9.51 2.76 15.84
N ARG A 227 10.02 2.02 14.84
CA ARG A 227 10.33 2.57 13.51
C ARG A 227 9.07 2.96 12.74
N LEU A 228 7.99 2.19 12.84
CA LEU A 228 6.69 2.51 12.25
C LEU A 228 6.05 3.74 12.91
N ASP A 229 6.15 3.87 14.24
CA ASP A 229 5.71 5.06 14.98
C ASP A 229 6.39 6.33 14.46
N ALA A 230 7.72 6.34 14.37
CA ALA A 230 8.48 7.50 13.88
C ALA A 230 8.08 7.91 12.44
N VAL A 231 7.86 6.94 11.54
CA VAL A 231 7.38 7.23 10.18
C VAL A 231 5.94 7.73 10.21
N ALA A 232 5.06 7.11 11.01
CA ALA A 232 3.67 7.52 11.14
C ALA A 232 3.55 8.95 11.69
N GLU A 233 4.35 9.34 12.69
CA GLU A 233 4.37 10.72 13.21
C GLU A 233 4.80 11.74 12.14
N ALA A 234 5.75 11.37 11.27
CA ALA A 234 6.21 12.24 10.19
C ALA A 234 5.21 12.38 9.02
N VAL A 235 4.40 11.36 8.73
CA VAL A 235 3.59 11.30 7.48
C VAL A 235 2.08 11.14 7.65
N ALA A 236 1.59 10.72 8.82
CA ALA A 236 0.17 10.47 9.09
C ALA A 236 -0.60 11.72 9.52
N CYS A 237 -0.25 12.88 8.94
CA CYS A 237 -0.88 14.16 9.23
C CYS A 237 -2.14 14.37 8.37
N GLY A 238 -3.31 14.37 9.02
CA GLY A 238 -4.58 14.72 8.39
C GLY A 238 -4.67 16.19 7.93
N GLY A 239 -5.81 16.57 7.36
CA GLY A 239 -6.02 17.81 6.63
C GLY A 239 -5.46 17.78 5.20
N SER A 240 -5.29 16.59 4.61
CA SER A 240 -4.73 16.47 3.25
C SER A 240 -5.72 16.91 2.17
N ALA A 241 -7.01 16.57 2.33
CA ALA A 241 -8.08 17.07 1.49
C ALA A 241 -8.18 18.60 1.54
N ASP A 242 -8.05 19.20 2.74
CA ASP A 242 -8.10 20.66 2.92
C ASP A 242 -6.91 21.34 2.23
N ARG A 243 -5.69 20.84 2.45
CA ARG A 243 -4.48 21.33 1.75
C ARG A 243 -4.57 21.16 0.23
N ALA A 244 -5.27 20.13 -0.26
CA ALA A 244 -5.54 19.95 -1.69
C ALA A 244 -6.51 21.02 -2.21
N ALA A 245 -7.60 21.27 -1.48
CA ALA A 245 -8.61 22.27 -1.81
C ALA A 245 -7.99 23.68 -1.82
N ASP A 246 -7.22 24.05 -0.79
CA ASP A 246 -6.50 25.32 -0.71
C ASP A 246 -5.55 25.51 -1.90
N ALA A 247 -4.80 24.48 -2.28
CA ALA A 247 -3.91 24.53 -3.44
C ALA A 247 -4.67 24.72 -4.76
N VAL A 248 -5.82 24.04 -4.93
CA VAL A 248 -6.69 24.22 -6.11
C VAL A 248 -7.28 25.63 -6.16
N LEU A 249 -7.78 26.15 -5.03
CA LEU A 249 -8.30 27.51 -4.92
C LEU A 249 -7.21 28.56 -5.19
N ALA A 250 -5.99 28.36 -4.68
CA ALA A 250 -4.85 29.24 -4.94
C ALA A 250 -4.39 29.25 -6.41
N ILE A 251 -4.57 28.14 -7.14
CA ILE A 251 -4.33 28.08 -8.59
C ILE A 251 -5.48 28.78 -9.35
N ALA A 252 -6.74 28.52 -8.97
CA ALA A 252 -7.91 29.10 -9.62
C ALA A 252 -8.02 30.62 -9.42
N GLY A 253 -7.56 31.14 -8.28
CA GLY A 253 -7.55 32.57 -7.94
C GLY A 253 -6.44 33.39 -8.61
N GLN A 254 -5.47 32.76 -9.29
CA GLN A 254 -4.40 33.49 -9.97
C GLN A 254 -4.90 34.14 -11.27
N PRO A 255 -4.67 35.44 -11.49
CA PRO A 255 -5.05 36.10 -12.74
C PRO A 255 -4.29 35.47 -13.92
N ARG A 256 -5.02 34.99 -14.92
CA ARG A 256 -4.48 34.32 -16.12
C ARG A 256 -3.40 35.18 -16.80
N ARG A 257 -2.12 34.87 -16.55
CA ARG A 257 -0.99 35.40 -17.32
C ARG A 257 -1.13 34.97 -18.78
N GLY A 258 -1.41 35.91 -19.67
CA GLY A 258 -1.26 35.69 -21.11
C GLY A 258 -2.53 35.63 -21.97
N ALA A 259 -3.67 36.16 -21.54
CA ALA A 259 -4.71 36.56 -22.50
C ALA A 259 -4.27 37.88 -23.19
N LYS A 260 -3.47 37.78 -24.27
CA LYS A 260 -3.25 38.93 -25.17
C LYS A 260 -4.60 39.38 -25.72
N ARG A 261 -5.12 40.50 -25.23
CA ARG A 261 -6.19 41.24 -25.94
C ARG A 261 -5.68 41.52 -27.36
N PRO A 262 -6.39 41.12 -28.43
CA PRO A 262 -6.09 41.68 -29.74
C PRO A 262 -6.32 43.18 -29.65
N SER A 263 -5.26 43.95 -29.91
CA SER A 263 -5.30 45.40 -29.92
C SER A 263 -6.28 45.88 -30.98
N GLY A 264 -7.24 46.73 -30.60
CA GLY A 264 -8.15 47.34 -31.55
C GLY A 264 -7.37 48.20 -32.55
N GLY A 265 -7.37 47.79 -33.82
CA GLY A 265 -6.87 48.60 -34.93
C GLY A 265 -7.98 49.55 -35.40
N SER A 266 -7.76 50.85 -35.25
CA SER A 266 -8.71 51.89 -35.60
C SER A 266 -8.39 52.57 -36.94
N GLY A 267 -9.33 52.45 -37.90
CA GLY A 267 -9.49 53.34 -39.07
C GLY A 267 -8.79 52.92 -40.38
N PRO A 268 -9.03 53.65 -41.50
CA PRO A 268 -10.29 54.34 -41.85
C PRO A 268 -10.69 54.27 -43.36
N PHE A 269 -12.00 54.45 -43.67
CA PHE A 269 -12.57 54.71 -45.03
C PHE A 269 -12.20 53.69 -46.14
N PHE A 270 -12.59 53.76 -47.43
CA PHE A 270 -13.72 54.36 -48.21
C PHE A 270 -14.24 53.20 -49.13
N GLY A 271 -15.38 53.22 -49.84
CA GLY A 271 -16.49 54.17 -50.01
C GLY A 271 -17.34 53.77 -51.25
N THR A 272 -18.62 54.18 -51.31
CA THR A 272 -19.48 54.29 -52.52
C THR A 272 -19.77 53.02 -53.36
N THR A 273 -20.93 52.77 -54.01
CA THR A 273 -22.28 53.39 -54.10
C THR A 273 -23.19 52.35 -54.78
N GLY A 274 -24.50 52.28 -54.48
CA GLY A 274 -25.38 51.31 -55.15
C GLY A 274 -26.83 51.26 -54.68
N SER A 275 -27.55 52.39 -54.77
CA SER A 275 -28.97 52.47 -54.41
C SER A 275 -29.91 52.19 -55.58
N ARG A 276 -30.95 51.35 -55.41
CA ARG A 276 -32.38 51.62 -55.70
C ARG A 276 -33.29 50.37 -55.48
N PRO A 277 -34.64 50.50 -55.41
CA PRO A 277 -35.40 49.88 -54.32
C PRO A 277 -36.53 48.91 -54.76
N ALA A 278 -37.35 48.52 -53.78
CA ALA A 278 -38.47 47.58 -53.88
C ALA A 278 -39.67 48.04 -54.74
N ALA A 279 -40.46 47.06 -55.20
CA ALA A 279 -41.89 47.18 -55.50
C ALA A 279 -42.59 45.79 -55.38
N HIS A 280 -43.92 45.82 -55.22
CA HIS A 280 -44.79 44.68 -54.90
C HIS A 280 -45.49 44.06 -56.14
N ALA A 281 -46.00 42.84 -55.94
CA ALA A 281 -47.22 42.24 -56.53
C ALA A 281 -47.35 42.03 -58.06
N ALA A 282 -47.46 40.76 -58.44
CA ALA A 282 -48.72 40.17 -58.93
C ALA A 282 -48.72 38.65 -58.64
#